data_AF-A0ABD3C8U8-F1
#
_entry.id   AF-A0ABD3C8U8-F1
#
_cell.length_a   1.000
_cell.length_b   1.000
_cell.length_c   1.000
_cell.angle_alpha   90.00
_cell.angle_beta   90.00
_cell.angle_gamma   90.00
#
_symmetry.space_group_name_H-M   'P 1'
#
loop_
_entity.id
_entity.type
_entity.pdbx_description
1 polymer ?
#
loop_
_entity_poly.entity_id
_entity_poly.type
_entity_poly.pdbx_seq_one_letter_code
_entity_poly.pdbx_strand_id
1 'polypeptide(L)'
;MATKYTLPKIIHTKMNKLVLCGNPSKDPNYTIIAMHNMCFRTTIAFCRPGDVNWADLGSNLKTCYDVVCCDATKTAYVLGPGPIVEAWDMNMLVPIKKMVIDVACPTKLVSDHEIFPSDLYSTQWYLALSESGQLFLAVRYIGEFVRPYDGKVVYEGDTLTDDASEPLLCPYKTVGFYVFKYDVDGKRWVDVESLGDDCAMFVGGNESMMVSAKDKGVKGNAIYFTDDYWDRINEDYSYGGLDNGVLHMGEQGRISH
;
A
#
# COMPACT_ATOMS: atom_id res chain seq x y z
N MET A 1 -0.11 -21.48 -24.51
CA MET A 1 -0.71 -20.23 -25.03
C MET A 1 -1.12 -19.39 -23.84
N ALA A 2 -0.70 -18.13 -23.76
CA ALA A 2 -1.22 -17.22 -22.75
C ALA A 2 -2.60 -16.72 -23.20
N THR A 3 -3.64 -16.95 -22.40
CA THR A 3 -4.99 -16.44 -22.68
C THR A 3 -5.03 -14.95 -22.35
N LYS A 4 -5.24 -14.10 -23.36
CA LYS A 4 -5.39 -12.66 -23.17
C LYS A 4 -6.86 -12.35 -22.88
N TYR A 5 -7.15 -11.84 -21.69
CA TYR A 5 -8.47 -11.33 -21.33
C TYR A 5 -8.50 -9.81 -21.53
N THR A 6 -9.56 -9.32 -22.18
CA THR A 6 -9.77 -7.87 -22.35
C THR A 6 -10.72 -7.40 -21.25
N LEU A 7 -10.25 -6.49 -20.41
CA LEU A 7 -11.07 -5.90 -19.36
C LEU A 7 -12.07 -4.90 -19.94
N PRO A 8 -13.27 -4.74 -19.33
CA PRO A 8 -14.17 -3.66 -19.69
C PRO A 8 -13.47 -2.31 -19.53
N LYS A 9 -13.78 -1.34 -20.39
CA LYS A 9 -13.24 0.01 -20.25
C LYS A 9 -13.84 0.69 -19.02
N ILE A 10 -13.00 1.27 -18.16
CA ILE A 10 -13.44 2.25 -17.18
C ILE A 10 -13.21 3.63 -17.80
N ILE A 11 -14.30 4.37 -18.05
CA ILE A 11 -14.27 5.65 -18.76
C ILE A 11 -14.17 6.79 -17.73
N HIS A 12 -13.31 7.78 -18.00
CA HIS A 12 -13.18 9.01 -17.19
C HIS A 12 -12.66 8.80 -15.74
N THR A 13 -11.87 7.76 -15.49
CA THR A 13 -11.27 7.50 -14.17
C THR A 13 -9.77 7.22 -14.29
N LYS A 14 -8.99 7.60 -13.29
CA LYS A 14 -7.60 7.14 -13.13
C LYS A 14 -7.63 5.81 -12.39
N MET A 15 -7.08 4.77 -13.00
CA MET A 15 -6.88 3.48 -12.32
C MET A 15 -5.71 3.58 -11.36
N ASN A 16 -5.89 3.12 -10.13
CA ASN A 16 -4.86 3.15 -9.10
C ASN A 16 -4.23 1.78 -8.93
N LYS A 17 -5.05 0.73 -8.80
CA LYS A 17 -4.60 -0.64 -8.55
C LYS A 17 -5.59 -1.67 -9.12
N LEU A 18 -5.07 -2.80 -9.57
CA LEU A 18 -5.84 -3.98 -9.97
C LEU A 18 -5.38 -5.18 -9.15
N VAL A 19 -6.33 -5.89 -8.55
CA VAL A 19 -6.08 -7.08 -7.74
C VAL A 19 -6.87 -8.24 -8.29
N LEU A 20 -6.21 -9.40 -8.38
CA LEU A 20 -6.88 -10.65 -8.68
C LEU A 20 -7.34 -11.31 -7.39
N CYS A 21 -8.55 -11.86 -7.44
CA CYS A 21 -9.13 -12.64 -6.36
C CYS A 21 -9.46 -14.02 -6.91
N GLY A 22 -8.50 -14.94 -6.72
CA GLY A 22 -8.42 -16.23 -7.38
C GLY A 22 -7.38 -16.23 -8.50
N ASN A 23 -6.68 -17.37 -8.64
CA ASN A 23 -5.63 -17.54 -9.64
C ASN A 23 -6.23 -17.90 -11.01
N PRO A 24 -6.07 -17.05 -12.05
CA PRO A 24 -6.65 -17.29 -13.38
C PRO A 24 -6.18 -18.57 -14.08
N SER A 25 -5.03 -19.13 -13.66
CA SER A 25 -4.50 -20.39 -14.20
C SER A 25 -5.15 -21.62 -13.58
N LYS A 26 -5.79 -21.47 -12.42
CA LYS A 26 -6.38 -22.58 -11.64
C LYS A 26 -7.89 -22.47 -11.51
N ASP A 27 -8.41 -21.26 -11.57
CA ASP A 27 -9.81 -20.96 -11.32
C ASP A 27 -10.35 -20.07 -12.44
N PRO A 28 -11.29 -20.55 -13.27
CA PRO A 28 -11.91 -19.74 -14.32
C PRO A 28 -12.88 -18.68 -13.76
N ASN A 29 -13.30 -18.82 -12.50
CA ASN A 29 -14.24 -17.93 -11.81
C ASN A 29 -13.53 -16.98 -10.84
N TYR A 30 -12.35 -16.50 -11.25
CA TYR A 30 -11.64 -15.45 -10.52
C TYR A 30 -12.38 -14.11 -10.66
N THR A 31 -12.15 -13.22 -9.71
CA THR A 31 -12.68 -11.85 -9.76
C THR A 31 -11.53 -10.87 -9.90
N ILE A 32 -11.74 -9.83 -10.68
CA ILE A 32 -10.80 -8.74 -10.89
C ILE A 32 -11.36 -7.55 -10.13
N ILE A 33 -10.57 -7.01 -9.22
CA ILE A 33 -10.95 -5.89 -8.37
C ILE A 33 -10.14 -4.68 -8.78
N ALA A 34 -10.80 -3.56 -9.02
CA ALA A 34 -10.23 -2.30 -9.42
C ALA A 34 -10.40 -1.27 -8.32
N MET A 35 -9.29 -0.69 -7.88
CA MET A 35 -9.27 0.57 -7.15
C MET A 35 -9.05 1.70 -8.15
N HIS A 36 -9.96 2.65 -8.20
CA HIS A 36 -9.90 3.75 -9.15
C HIS A 36 -10.45 5.05 -8.58
N ASN A 37 -9.97 6.17 -9.11
CA ASN A 37 -10.42 7.50 -8.72
C ASN A 37 -11.53 8.01 -9.65
N MET A 38 -12.68 8.35 -9.06
CA MET A 38 -13.82 8.97 -9.74
C MET A 38 -14.29 10.21 -8.96
N CYS A 39 -14.33 11.38 -9.61
CA CYS A 39 -14.86 12.63 -9.03
C CYS A 39 -14.37 12.92 -7.60
N PHE A 40 -13.04 12.84 -7.37
CA PHE A 40 -12.38 13.08 -6.08
C PHE A 40 -12.64 12.03 -4.98
N ARG A 41 -13.15 10.84 -5.34
CA ARG A 41 -13.26 9.68 -4.44
C ARG A 41 -12.53 8.49 -5.03
N THR A 42 -11.85 7.74 -4.17
CA THR A 42 -11.37 6.40 -4.52
C THR A 42 -12.51 5.41 -4.32
N THR A 43 -12.87 4.69 -5.37
CA THR A 43 -13.94 3.68 -5.37
C THR A 43 -13.39 2.31 -5.72
N ILE A 44 -14.07 1.26 -5.26
CA ILE A 44 -13.74 -0.13 -5.59
C ILE A 44 -14.81 -0.68 -6.52
N ALA A 45 -14.38 -1.14 -7.68
CA ALA A 45 -15.22 -1.86 -8.62
C ALA A 45 -14.69 -3.29 -8.82
N PHE A 46 -15.54 -4.17 -9.32
CA PHE A 46 -15.13 -5.53 -9.67
C PHE A 46 -15.76 -5.97 -10.98
N CYS A 47 -15.12 -6.93 -11.64
CA CYS A 47 -15.68 -7.66 -12.77
C CYS A 47 -15.13 -9.09 -12.78
N ARG A 48 -15.82 -9.97 -13.50
CA ARG A 48 -15.41 -11.35 -13.73
C ARG A 48 -15.16 -11.60 -15.21
N PRO A 49 -14.45 -12.68 -15.56
CA PRO A 49 -14.28 -13.08 -16.95
C PRO A 49 -15.64 -13.21 -17.65
N GLY A 50 -15.82 -12.44 -18.73
CA GLY A 50 -17.06 -12.41 -19.50
C GLY A 50 -18.00 -11.25 -19.17
N ASP A 51 -17.77 -10.53 -18.06
CA ASP A 51 -18.54 -9.33 -17.75
C ASP A 51 -18.23 -8.23 -18.77
N VAL A 52 -19.27 -7.49 -19.18
CA VAL A 52 -19.16 -6.38 -20.14
C VAL A 52 -18.97 -5.02 -19.46
N ASN A 53 -19.21 -4.93 -18.15
CA ASN A 53 -19.13 -3.71 -17.35
C ASN A 53 -18.49 -4.01 -15.99
N TRP A 54 -17.97 -2.96 -15.36
CA TRP A 54 -17.57 -2.99 -13.95
C TRP A 54 -18.79 -2.76 -13.05
N ALA A 55 -18.86 -3.51 -11.95
CA ALA A 55 -19.86 -3.32 -10.91
C ALA A 55 -19.21 -2.67 -9.68
N ASP A 56 -19.92 -1.75 -9.04
CA ASP A 56 -19.49 -1.15 -7.77
C ASP A 56 -19.53 -2.20 -6.66
N LEU A 57 -18.49 -2.27 -5.83
CA LEU A 57 -18.45 -3.17 -4.67
C LEU A 57 -19.45 -2.75 -3.57
N GLY A 58 -19.82 -1.46 -3.51
CA GLY A 58 -20.71 -0.92 -2.49
C GLY A 58 -20.01 -0.67 -1.15
N SER A 59 -18.72 -0.30 -1.18
CA SER A 59 -18.01 0.11 0.03
C SER A 59 -18.58 1.41 0.60
N ASN A 60 -18.68 1.48 1.93
CA ASN A 60 -19.14 2.70 2.60
C ASN A 60 -17.97 3.63 2.96
N LEU A 61 -16.74 3.24 2.67
CA LEU A 61 -15.55 4.03 2.93
C LEU A 61 -15.53 5.27 2.01
N LYS A 62 -15.21 6.43 2.57
CA LYS A 62 -15.13 7.69 1.81
C LYS A 62 -13.97 7.71 0.81
N THR A 63 -12.90 7.03 1.18
CA THR A 63 -11.70 6.84 0.37
C THR A 63 -11.13 5.46 0.68
N CYS A 64 -10.35 4.94 -0.25
CA CYS A 64 -9.65 3.67 -0.15
C CYS A 64 -8.16 3.95 -0.30
N TYR A 65 -7.37 3.40 0.62
CA TYR A 65 -5.91 3.48 0.57
C TYR A 65 -5.31 2.26 -0.14
N ASP A 66 -5.88 1.08 0.11
CA ASP A 66 -5.39 -0.16 -0.50
C ASP A 66 -6.47 -1.24 -0.57
N VAL A 67 -6.28 -2.22 -1.45
CA VAL A 67 -7.10 -3.43 -1.52
C VAL A 67 -6.21 -4.64 -1.76
N VAL A 68 -6.50 -5.75 -1.09
CA VAL A 68 -5.83 -7.05 -1.29
C VAL A 68 -6.85 -8.19 -1.28
N CYS A 69 -6.56 -9.33 -1.89
CA CYS A 69 -7.42 -10.52 -1.80
C CYS A 69 -6.66 -11.73 -1.26
N CYS A 70 -7.32 -12.47 -0.36
CA CYS A 70 -6.93 -13.81 0.03
C CYS A 70 -7.49 -14.81 -0.99
N ASP A 71 -6.66 -15.27 -1.92
CA ASP A 71 -7.04 -16.23 -2.97
C ASP A 71 -7.68 -17.52 -2.42
N ALA A 72 -7.15 -18.05 -1.32
CA ALA A 72 -7.61 -19.31 -0.73
C ALA A 72 -9.08 -19.25 -0.26
N THR A 73 -9.54 -18.07 0.17
CA THR A 73 -10.90 -17.87 0.68
C THR A 73 -11.77 -17.03 -0.25
N LYS A 74 -11.18 -16.46 -1.32
CA LYS A 74 -11.74 -15.38 -2.14
C LYS A 74 -12.33 -14.25 -1.31
N THR A 75 -11.58 -13.82 -0.29
CA THR A 75 -11.96 -12.68 0.56
C THR A 75 -11.13 -11.47 0.17
N ALA A 76 -11.77 -10.39 -0.26
CA ALA A 76 -11.13 -9.11 -0.51
C ALA A 76 -11.15 -8.25 0.75
N TYR A 77 -10.04 -7.57 1.04
CA TYR A 77 -9.88 -6.64 2.15
C TYR A 77 -9.63 -5.25 1.59
N VAL A 78 -10.48 -4.29 1.96
CA VAL A 78 -10.42 -2.90 1.49
C VAL A 78 -10.03 -2.01 2.68
N LEU A 79 -8.91 -1.31 2.56
CA LEU A 79 -8.39 -0.39 3.57
C LEU A 79 -8.92 1.02 3.36
N GLY A 80 -9.48 1.61 4.41
CA GLY A 80 -9.89 3.01 4.47
C GLY A 80 -9.15 3.82 5.55
N PRO A 81 -9.58 5.07 5.77
CA PRO A 81 -9.05 5.93 6.81
C PRO A 81 -9.23 5.35 8.22
N GLY A 82 -8.36 5.73 9.17
CA GLY A 82 -8.55 5.33 10.56
C GLY A 82 -8.24 3.84 10.80
N PRO A 83 -7.18 3.34 10.18
CA PRO A 83 -6.98 1.93 9.77
C PRO A 83 -8.22 1.01 9.69
N ILE A 84 -9.33 1.50 9.12
CA ILE A 84 -10.57 0.71 8.99
C ILE A 84 -10.42 -0.26 7.82
N VAL A 85 -10.77 -1.53 8.01
CA VAL A 85 -10.73 -2.54 6.93
C VAL A 85 -12.09 -3.19 6.75
N GLU A 86 -12.65 -3.15 5.54
CA GLU A 86 -13.83 -3.95 5.17
C GLU A 86 -13.39 -5.27 4.54
N ALA A 87 -13.93 -6.40 5.00
CA ALA A 87 -13.71 -7.70 4.38
C ALA A 87 -14.96 -8.16 3.60
N TRP A 88 -14.74 -8.60 2.36
CA TRP A 88 -15.78 -8.92 1.38
C TRP A 88 -15.62 -10.33 0.84
N ASP A 89 -16.69 -11.11 0.88
CA ASP A 89 -16.78 -12.42 0.24
C ASP A 89 -17.03 -12.25 -1.27
N MET A 90 -16.09 -12.73 -2.09
CA MET A 90 -16.16 -12.63 -3.55
C MET A 90 -16.65 -13.93 -4.22
N ASN A 91 -16.99 -14.97 -3.45
CA ASN A 91 -17.45 -16.26 -3.99
C ASN A 91 -18.84 -16.17 -4.65
N MET A 92 -19.67 -15.21 -4.24
CA MET A 92 -21.04 -15.04 -4.74
C MET A 92 -21.08 -14.06 -5.92
N LEU A 93 -22.09 -14.19 -6.79
CA LEU A 93 -22.29 -13.27 -7.93
C LEU A 93 -22.30 -11.80 -7.50
N VAL A 94 -22.99 -11.51 -6.39
CA VAL A 94 -22.94 -10.22 -5.71
C VAL A 94 -22.05 -10.37 -4.47
N PRO A 95 -20.92 -9.66 -4.38
CA PRO A 95 -20.06 -9.70 -3.20
C PRO A 95 -20.80 -9.33 -1.92
N ILE A 96 -20.42 -9.96 -0.81
CA ILE A 96 -21.08 -9.75 0.50
C ILE A 96 -20.05 -9.22 1.50
N LYS A 97 -20.33 -8.07 2.12
CA LYS A 97 -19.53 -7.56 3.23
C LYS A 97 -19.67 -8.48 4.44
N LYS A 98 -18.59 -9.17 4.81
CA LYS A 98 -18.57 -10.13 5.93
C LYS A 98 -18.34 -9.43 7.27
N MET A 99 -17.41 -8.48 7.29
CA MET A 99 -17.04 -7.77 8.52
C MET A 99 -16.41 -6.42 8.22
N VAL A 100 -16.38 -5.58 9.25
CA VAL A 100 -15.63 -4.32 9.28
C VAL A 100 -14.72 -4.37 10.51
N ILE A 101 -13.43 -4.23 10.29
CA ILE A 101 -12.42 -4.01 11.33
C ILE A 101 -12.38 -2.50 11.55
N ASP A 102 -13.14 -2.05 12.54
CA ASP A 102 -13.16 -0.67 13.02
C ASP A 102 -12.81 -0.70 14.50
N VAL A 103 -11.51 -0.60 14.77
CA VAL A 103 -10.92 -0.75 16.11
C VAL A 103 -10.06 0.48 16.38
N ALA A 104 -9.69 0.69 17.65
CA ALA A 104 -8.86 1.82 18.01
C ALA A 104 -7.56 1.87 17.19
N CYS A 105 -7.23 3.06 16.68
CA CYS A 105 -5.99 3.30 15.96
C CYS A 105 -4.79 2.97 16.87
N PRO A 106 -3.76 2.26 16.37
CA PRO A 106 -2.54 2.03 17.12
C PRO A 106 -1.95 3.31 17.72
N THR A 107 -1.54 3.27 18.98
CA THR A 107 -0.97 4.45 19.67
C THR A 107 0.21 5.06 18.91
N LYS A 108 1.07 4.23 18.29
CA LYS A 108 2.20 4.71 17.46
C LYS A 108 1.75 5.60 16.30
N LEU A 109 0.58 5.33 15.69
CA LEU A 109 -0.02 6.14 14.62
C LEU A 109 -0.78 7.36 15.14
N VAL A 110 -1.05 7.45 16.44
CA VAL A 110 -1.67 8.64 17.06
C VAL A 110 -0.59 9.65 17.44
N SER A 111 0.58 9.16 17.87
CA SER A 111 1.73 9.97 18.26
C SER A 111 2.72 10.22 17.11
N ASP A 112 2.46 9.68 15.91
CA ASP A 112 3.40 9.78 14.79
C ASP A 112 3.61 11.23 14.34
N HIS A 113 2.60 12.10 14.45
CA HIS A 113 2.69 13.52 14.08
C HIS A 113 3.79 14.29 14.83
N GLU A 114 4.23 13.81 16.01
CA GLU A 114 5.38 14.39 16.73
C GLU A 114 6.72 14.06 16.06
N ILE A 115 6.78 12.93 15.36
CA ILE A 115 7.97 12.39 14.69
C ILE A 115 7.95 12.73 13.18
N PHE A 116 6.77 12.67 12.58
CA PHE A 116 6.49 12.83 11.14
C PHE A 116 5.36 13.86 10.96
N PRO A 117 5.64 15.16 11.17
CA PRO A 117 4.64 16.21 11.00
C PRO A 117 4.18 16.30 9.53
N SER A 118 2.88 16.50 9.32
CA SER A 118 2.23 16.34 8.00
C SER A 118 2.60 17.41 6.96
N ASP A 119 3.30 18.47 7.37
CA ASP A 119 3.83 19.52 6.50
C ASP A 119 5.18 19.15 5.86
N LEU A 120 5.89 18.17 6.43
CA LEU A 120 7.19 17.69 5.97
C LEU A 120 7.17 16.24 5.47
N TYR A 121 6.14 15.48 5.84
CA TYR A 121 6.04 14.06 5.57
C TYR A 121 4.69 13.67 5.00
N SER A 122 4.72 12.76 4.03
CA SER A 122 3.56 12.03 3.53
C SER A 122 3.57 10.58 3.99
N THR A 123 2.40 9.94 3.93
CA THR A 123 2.26 8.52 4.26
C THR A 123 1.64 7.73 3.13
N GLN A 124 2.14 6.50 2.95
CA GLN A 124 1.50 5.49 2.11
C GLN A 124 1.11 4.28 2.95
N TRP A 125 -0.08 3.76 2.71
CA TRP A 125 -0.70 2.74 3.55
C TRP A 125 -0.95 1.48 2.73
N TYR A 126 -0.52 0.34 3.26
CA TYR A 126 -0.58 -0.95 2.59
C TYR A 126 -1.25 -1.99 3.47
N LEU A 127 -2.11 -2.81 2.89
CA LEU A 127 -2.47 -4.10 3.48
C LEU A 127 -1.60 -5.18 2.87
N ALA A 128 -1.16 -6.13 3.68
CA ALA A 128 -0.49 -7.33 3.19
C ALA A 128 -1.07 -8.56 3.90
N LEU A 129 -1.18 -9.65 3.14
CA LEU A 129 -1.60 -10.95 3.66
C LEU A 129 -0.40 -11.89 3.72
N SER A 130 -0.24 -12.61 4.83
CA SER A 130 0.64 -13.79 4.87
C SER A 130 0.05 -14.94 4.05
N GLU A 131 0.89 -15.92 3.74
CA GLU A 131 0.45 -17.17 3.12
C GLU A 131 -0.62 -17.92 3.95
N SER A 132 -0.62 -17.71 5.27
CA SER A 132 -1.63 -18.23 6.20
C SER A 132 -2.89 -17.35 6.31
N GLY A 133 -2.98 -16.25 5.56
CA GLY A 133 -4.11 -15.33 5.58
C GLY A 133 -4.13 -14.35 6.76
N GLN A 134 -3.02 -14.18 7.48
CA GLN A 134 -2.90 -13.17 8.52
C GLN A 134 -2.78 -11.79 7.90
N LEU A 135 -3.51 -10.83 8.45
CA LEU A 135 -3.58 -9.47 7.93
C LEU A 135 -2.55 -8.56 8.61
N PHE A 136 -1.78 -7.87 7.79
CA PHE A 136 -0.81 -6.86 8.20
C PHE A 136 -1.17 -5.51 7.58
N LEU A 137 -0.90 -4.46 8.33
CA LEU A 137 -0.96 -3.07 7.90
C LEU A 137 0.46 -2.51 7.94
N ALA A 138 0.93 -1.91 6.86
CA ALA A 138 2.18 -1.17 6.83
C ALA A 138 1.92 0.30 6.47
N VAL A 139 2.54 1.20 7.21
CA VAL A 139 2.50 2.65 6.96
C VAL A 139 3.91 3.10 6.66
N ARG A 140 4.15 3.53 5.43
CA ARG A 140 5.41 4.09 4.93
C ARG A 140 5.40 5.58 5.16
N TYR A 141 6.48 6.11 5.72
CA TYR A 141 6.70 7.54 5.88
C TYR A 141 7.70 8.03 4.84
N ILE A 142 7.33 9.08 4.12
CA ILE A 142 8.10 9.68 3.05
C ILE A 142 8.37 11.12 3.45
N GLY A 143 9.63 11.52 3.56
CA GLY A 143 10.00 12.93 3.72
C GLY A 143 9.88 13.64 2.37
N GLU A 144 9.20 14.78 2.32
CA GLU A 144 8.90 15.50 1.07
C GLU A 144 10.14 16.08 0.39
N PHE A 145 11.11 16.55 1.19
CA PHE A 145 12.38 17.08 0.72
C PHE A 145 13.49 16.61 1.65
N VAL A 146 14.30 15.64 1.20
CA VAL A 146 15.37 15.04 2.01
C VAL A 146 16.73 15.51 1.51
N ARG A 147 17.48 16.19 2.38
CA ARG A 147 18.81 16.69 2.02
C ARG A 147 19.80 15.56 1.78
N PRO A 148 20.56 15.60 0.68
CA PRO A 148 21.36 14.45 0.24
C PRO A 148 22.56 14.15 1.15
N TYR A 149 23.10 15.15 1.86
CA TYR A 149 24.34 15.00 2.63
C TYR A 149 24.14 14.62 4.10
N ASP A 150 22.99 14.95 4.71
CA ASP A 150 22.69 14.63 6.11
C ASP A 150 21.40 13.83 6.32
N GLY A 151 20.60 13.62 5.26
CA GLY A 151 19.34 12.88 5.33
C GLY A 151 18.23 13.61 6.08
N LYS A 152 18.42 14.90 6.42
CA LYS A 152 17.40 15.66 7.14
C LYS A 152 16.27 16.07 6.20
N VAL A 153 15.04 15.91 6.68
CA VAL A 153 13.83 16.41 6.01
C VAL A 153 13.68 17.90 6.29
N VAL A 154 13.38 18.68 5.25
CA VAL A 154 13.36 20.14 5.26
C VAL A 154 12.12 20.69 4.56
N TYR A 155 11.84 21.98 4.77
CA TYR A 155 10.81 22.65 3.99
C TYR A 155 11.31 22.95 2.58
N GLU A 156 10.39 22.99 1.61
CA GLU A 156 10.70 23.37 0.23
C GLU A 156 11.45 24.72 0.17
N GLY A 157 11.02 25.71 0.95
CA GLY A 157 11.65 27.02 1.02
C GLY A 157 13.11 26.99 1.48
N ASP A 158 13.51 26.00 2.27
CA ASP A 158 14.90 25.83 2.73
C ASP A 158 15.80 25.20 1.64
N THR A 159 15.21 24.73 0.54
CA THR A 159 15.95 24.18 -0.61
C THR A 159 16.44 25.27 -1.56
N LEU A 160 15.89 26.48 -1.46
CA LEU A 160 16.30 27.63 -2.26
C LEU A 160 17.61 28.17 -1.67
N THR A 161 18.69 28.04 -2.42
CA THR A 161 19.93 28.77 -2.14
C THR A 161 19.76 30.20 -2.67
N ASP A 162 20.46 31.19 -2.10
CA ASP A 162 20.36 32.61 -2.50
C ASP A 162 20.25 32.79 -4.03
N ASP A 163 19.50 33.80 -4.51
CA ASP A 163 19.03 34.07 -5.90
C ASP A 163 20.01 33.81 -7.10
N ALA A 164 21.28 33.50 -6.85
CA ALA A 164 22.32 33.21 -7.82
C ALA A 164 22.76 31.72 -7.93
N SER A 165 22.21 30.80 -7.14
CA SER A 165 22.55 29.36 -7.20
C SER A 165 21.36 28.46 -7.52
N GLU A 166 21.63 27.37 -8.23
CA GLU A 166 20.64 26.30 -8.46
C GLU A 166 20.10 25.78 -7.12
N PRO A 167 18.79 25.52 -6.99
CA PRO A 167 18.21 25.02 -5.77
C PRO A 167 18.85 23.69 -5.35
N LEU A 168 18.99 23.48 -4.04
CA LEU A 168 19.46 22.23 -3.47
C LEU A 168 18.51 21.10 -3.88
N LEU A 169 19.01 20.14 -4.64
CA LEU A 169 18.23 18.98 -5.07
C LEU A 169 17.91 18.08 -3.85
N CYS A 170 16.71 18.23 -3.31
CA CYS A 170 16.21 17.47 -2.15
C CYS A 170 15.06 16.57 -2.60
N PRO A 171 15.33 15.32 -2.99
CA PRO A 171 14.26 14.41 -3.41
C PRO A 171 13.37 14.02 -2.24
N TYR A 172 12.14 13.60 -2.54
CA TYR A 172 11.39 12.83 -1.56
C TYR A 172 12.06 11.47 -1.35
N LYS A 173 12.06 10.97 -0.11
CA LYS A 173 12.60 9.65 0.22
C LYS A 173 11.82 9.00 1.33
N THR A 174 11.76 7.68 1.28
CA THR A 174 11.28 6.89 2.41
C THR A 174 12.23 7.06 3.58
N VAL A 175 11.67 7.30 4.77
CA VAL A 175 12.42 7.50 6.01
C VAL A 175 12.09 6.44 7.06
N GLY A 176 11.00 5.69 6.88
CA GLY A 176 10.65 4.63 7.83
C GLY A 176 9.32 3.95 7.52
N PHE A 177 9.05 2.91 8.30
CA PHE A 177 7.80 2.16 8.28
C PHE A 177 7.34 1.87 9.69
N TYR A 178 6.02 1.91 9.90
CA TYR A 178 5.37 1.19 10.99
C TYR A 178 4.59 0.01 10.43
N VAL A 179 4.65 -1.13 11.12
CA VAL A 179 3.96 -2.35 10.72
C VAL A 179 3.12 -2.84 11.90
N PHE A 180 1.88 -3.22 11.59
CA PHE A 180 0.94 -3.76 12.54
C PHE A 180 0.38 -5.07 12.02
N LYS A 181 0.13 -6.01 12.92
CA LYS A 181 -0.58 -7.26 12.65
C LYS A 181 -1.96 -7.19 13.30
N TYR A 182 -2.99 -7.61 12.57
CA TYR A 182 -4.32 -7.73 13.16
C TYR A 182 -4.40 -8.98 14.05
N ASP A 183 -4.64 -8.76 15.34
CA ASP A 183 -4.93 -9.79 16.33
C ASP A 183 -6.45 -10.04 16.34
N VAL A 184 -6.87 -11.17 15.76
CA VAL A 184 -8.29 -11.54 15.60
C VAL A 184 -8.95 -11.78 16.95
N ASP A 185 -8.25 -12.43 17.88
CA ASP A 185 -8.78 -12.78 19.20
C ASP A 185 -8.92 -11.54 20.08
N GLY A 186 -7.88 -10.70 20.08
CA GLY A 186 -7.85 -9.44 20.80
C GLY A 186 -8.61 -8.29 20.12
N LYS A 187 -9.05 -8.47 18.87
CA LYS A 187 -9.70 -7.46 18.00
C LYS A 187 -8.96 -6.13 18.00
N ARG A 188 -7.67 -6.16 17.68
CA ARG A 188 -6.80 -4.97 17.73
C ARG A 188 -5.64 -5.08 16.75
N TRP A 189 -5.11 -3.93 16.38
CA TRP A 189 -3.83 -3.85 15.69
C TRP A 189 -2.69 -3.91 16.71
N VAL A 190 -1.77 -4.85 16.52
CA VAL A 190 -0.59 -5.05 17.37
C VAL A 190 0.65 -4.64 16.59
N ASP A 191 1.45 -3.78 17.18
CA ASP A 191 2.72 -3.33 16.62
C ASP A 191 3.70 -4.51 16.40
N VAL A 192 4.39 -4.47 15.27
CA VAL A 192 5.33 -5.51 14.84
C VAL A 192 6.70 -4.87 14.70
N GLU A 193 7.61 -5.19 15.61
CA GLU A 193 9.00 -4.72 15.55
C GLU A 193 9.87 -5.58 14.62
N SER A 194 9.42 -6.80 14.30
CA SER A 194 10.12 -7.74 13.42
C SER A 194 9.14 -8.65 12.69
N LEU A 195 9.37 -8.88 11.39
CA LEU A 195 8.63 -9.89 10.61
C LEU A 195 9.13 -11.31 10.86
N GLY A 196 10.30 -11.46 11.50
CA GLY A 196 11.05 -12.71 11.61
C GLY A 196 11.88 -13.04 10.36
N ASP A 197 12.92 -13.86 10.53
CA ASP A 197 13.90 -14.17 9.48
C ASP A 197 13.35 -15.03 8.34
N ASP A 198 12.20 -15.68 8.54
CA ASP A 198 11.55 -16.50 7.52
C ASP A 198 10.60 -15.69 6.62
N CYS A 199 10.33 -14.42 6.95
CA CYS A 199 9.33 -13.60 6.27
C CYS A 199 9.93 -12.30 5.73
N ALA A 200 9.47 -11.89 4.55
CA ALA A 200 9.73 -10.57 3.98
C ALA A 200 8.42 -9.95 3.49
N MET A 201 8.35 -8.62 3.54
CA MET A 201 7.22 -7.86 3.01
C MET A 201 7.64 -7.16 1.71
N PHE A 202 6.76 -7.19 0.72
CA PHE A 202 6.88 -6.38 -0.50
C PHE A 202 5.74 -5.38 -0.53
N VAL A 203 6.05 -4.11 -0.78
CA VAL A 203 5.07 -3.04 -0.92
C VAL A 203 5.40 -2.17 -2.12
N GLY A 204 4.38 -1.59 -2.73
CA GLY A 204 4.49 -0.72 -3.88
C GLY A 204 3.12 -0.45 -4.48
N GLY A 205 3.08 0.30 -5.58
CA GLY A 205 1.80 0.88 -6.02
C GLY A 205 0.79 -0.12 -6.57
N ASN A 206 1.22 -1.31 -7.01
CA ASN A 206 0.31 -2.33 -7.55
C ASN A 206 0.01 -3.46 -6.57
N GLU A 207 1.00 -3.97 -5.84
CA GLU A 207 0.82 -5.16 -5.01
C GLU A 207 1.60 -5.05 -3.72
N SER A 208 1.00 -5.64 -2.69
CA SER A 208 1.51 -5.67 -1.33
C SER A 208 1.30 -7.08 -0.79
N MET A 209 2.38 -7.72 -0.35
CA MET A 209 2.35 -9.13 0.05
C MET A 209 3.41 -9.47 1.08
N MET A 210 3.11 -10.47 1.90
CA MET A 210 4.09 -11.14 2.76
C MET A 210 4.49 -12.46 2.10
N VAL A 211 5.78 -12.74 2.05
CA VAL A 211 6.34 -13.94 1.40
C VAL A 211 7.32 -14.66 2.30
N SER A 212 7.45 -15.97 2.09
CA SER A 212 8.56 -16.76 2.60
C SER A 212 9.90 -16.23 2.06
N ALA A 213 10.74 -15.69 2.93
CA ALA A 213 12.03 -15.12 2.57
C ALA A 213 12.95 -16.17 1.94
N LYS A 214 12.95 -17.37 2.53
CA LYS A 214 13.71 -18.53 2.05
C LYS A 214 13.28 -18.96 0.65
N ASP A 215 11.98 -19.09 0.41
CA ASP A 215 11.47 -19.58 -0.88
C ASP A 215 11.66 -18.56 -2.00
N LYS A 216 11.71 -17.26 -1.66
CA LYS A 216 12.01 -16.18 -2.61
C LYS A 216 13.50 -15.87 -2.72
N GLY A 217 14.35 -16.48 -1.89
CA GLY A 217 15.78 -16.20 -1.87
C GLY A 217 16.12 -14.77 -1.50
N VAL A 218 15.29 -14.14 -0.67
CA VAL A 218 15.45 -12.76 -0.20
C VAL A 218 15.82 -12.73 1.28
N LYS A 219 16.28 -11.59 1.78
CA LYS A 219 16.58 -11.44 3.20
C LYS A 219 15.27 -11.32 3.98
N GLY A 220 15.12 -12.14 5.02
CA GLY A 220 13.99 -12.04 5.92
C GLY A 220 14.08 -10.82 6.83
N ASN A 221 13.04 -10.63 7.63
CA ASN A 221 12.89 -9.49 8.51
C ASN A 221 13.10 -8.14 7.78
N ALA A 222 12.63 -8.07 6.53
CA ALA A 222 12.86 -6.94 5.63
C ALA A 222 11.59 -6.53 4.88
N ILE A 223 11.50 -5.23 4.60
CA ILE A 223 10.49 -4.61 3.76
C ILE A 223 11.16 -4.14 2.48
N TYR A 224 10.77 -4.72 1.36
CA TYR A 224 11.15 -4.34 0.01
C TYR A 224 10.10 -3.39 -0.52
N PHE A 225 10.50 -2.20 -0.94
CA PHE A 225 9.57 -1.19 -1.42
C PHE A 225 9.99 -0.61 -2.76
N THR A 226 9.00 -0.28 -3.58
CA THR A 226 9.19 0.49 -4.81
C THR A 226 8.52 1.85 -4.71
N ASP A 227 8.97 2.79 -5.53
CA ASP A 227 8.37 4.10 -5.60
C ASP A 227 6.92 4.00 -6.13
N ASP A 228 6.00 4.56 -5.35
CA ASP A 228 4.58 4.62 -5.64
C ASP A 228 3.97 5.94 -5.20
N TYR A 229 4.81 6.98 -5.08
CA TYR A 229 4.35 8.32 -4.77
C TYR A 229 3.82 9.00 -6.04
N TRP A 230 2.72 8.47 -6.57
CA TRP A 230 2.18 8.80 -7.89
C TRP A 230 1.84 10.28 -8.11
N ASP A 231 1.64 11.03 -7.02
CA ASP A 231 1.32 12.46 -7.09
C ASP A 231 2.57 13.30 -7.43
N ARG A 232 3.76 12.86 -7.02
CA ARG A 232 5.03 13.56 -7.24
C ARG A 232 5.99 12.87 -8.21
N ILE A 233 5.68 11.62 -8.60
CA ILE A 233 6.59 10.79 -9.43
C ILE A 233 6.96 11.40 -10.78
N ASN A 234 6.13 12.30 -11.32
CA ASN A 234 6.33 12.96 -12.61
C ASN A 234 6.77 14.43 -12.48
N GLU A 235 7.15 14.88 -11.28
CA GLU A 235 7.63 16.25 -11.10
C GLU A 235 8.96 16.49 -11.84
N ASP A 236 9.11 17.70 -12.39
CA ASP A 236 10.16 18.09 -13.33
C ASP A 236 11.59 18.09 -12.74
N TYR A 237 11.74 17.80 -11.45
CA TYR A 237 13.01 17.85 -10.73
C TYR A 237 13.94 16.64 -10.94
N SER A 238 13.64 15.75 -11.90
CA SER A 238 14.50 14.63 -12.32
C SER A 238 14.79 13.55 -11.24
N TYR A 239 14.03 13.50 -10.13
CA TYR A 239 14.20 12.48 -9.08
C TYR A 239 12.96 11.63 -8.77
N GLY A 240 11.81 11.93 -9.38
CA GLY A 240 10.62 11.09 -9.25
C GLY A 240 10.87 9.68 -9.78
N GLY A 241 10.34 8.67 -9.08
CA GLY A 241 10.44 7.26 -9.47
C GLY A 241 11.68 6.53 -8.95
N LEU A 242 12.51 7.20 -8.14
CA LEU A 242 13.77 6.64 -7.64
C LEU A 242 13.69 6.16 -6.18
N ASP A 243 12.59 6.39 -5.47
CA ASP A 243 12.45 6.00 -4.05
C ASP A 243 12.08 4.51 -3.90
N ASN A 244 13.09 3.66 -4.16
CA ASN A 244 13.02 2.21 -4.03
C ASN A 244 14.11 1.76 -3.04
N GLY A 245 13.88 0.67 -2.32
CA GLY A 245 14.88 0.18 -1.38
C GLY A 245 14.46 -0.99 -0.53
N VAL A 246 15.32 -1.30 0.45
CA VAL A 246 15.09 -2.36 1.43
C VAL A 246 15.29 -1.79 2.83
N LEU A 247 14.30 -1.98 3.69
CA LEU A 247 14.40 -1.65 5.11
C LEU A 247 14.44 -2.94 5.94
N HIS A 248 15.45 -3.07 6.79
CA HIS A 248 15.52 -4.16 7.78
C HIS A 248 14.83 -3.73 9.08
N MET A 249 13.89 -4.55 9.56
CA MET A 249 13.14 -4.23 10.78
C MET A 249 13.99 -4.51 12.03
N GLY A 250 13.86 -3.65 13.04
CA GLY A 250 14.61 -3.75 14.30
C GLY A 250 15.95 -3.01 14.32
N GLU A 251 16.50 -2.63 13.17
CA GLU A 251 17.54 -1.60 13.10
C GLU A 251 16.82 -0.23 13.17
N GLN A 252 17.22 0.64 14.10
CA GLN A 252 16.65 1.98 14.22
C GLN A 252 16.81 2.76 12.89
N GLY A 253 15.80 2.72 12.03
CA GLY A 253 15.56 3.62 10.90
C GLY A 253 16.57 3.62 9.75
N ARG A 254 17.54 2.68 9.69
CA ARG A 254 18.50 2.67 8.57
C ARG A 254 17.94 1.91 7.37
N ILE A 255 17.46 2.68 6.40
CA ILE A 255 17.14 2.19 5.06
C ILE A 255 18.47 2.01 4.32
N SER A 256 18.72 0.80 3.82
CA SER A 256 19.82 0.55 2.89
C SER A 256 19.35 0.94 1.49
N HIS A 257 20.00 1.96 0.92
CA HIS A 257 19.87 2.34 -0.49
C HIS A 257 21.00 1.72 -1.31
#